data_AF-A0A4V2UGM8-F1
#
_entry.id   AF-A0A4V2UGM8-F1
#
_cell.length_a   1.000
_cell.length_b   1.000
_cell.length_c   1.000
_cell.angle_alpha   90.00
_cell.angle_beta   90.00
_cell.angle_gamma   90.00
#
_symmetry.space_group_name_H-M   'P 1'
#
loop_
_entity.id
_entity.type
_entity.pdbx_description
1 polymer ?
#
loop_
_entity_poly.entity_id
_entity_poly.type
_entity_poly.pdbx_seq_one_letter_code
_entity_poly.pdbx_strand_id
1 'polypeptide(L)'
;MRRKSMGLSQTQLADSVGITFQQLQKYERGTNRVSASKLYGMAVTLQTSVAWFFEGMPPEADGVGDQRTQAVRRFLATEEGVELASLVPQLPMAQRRQILALAKTLSTDMED
;
A
#
# COMPACT_ATOMS: atom_id res chain seq x y z
N MET A 1 -18.91 7.94 12.53
CA MET A 1 -19.01 8.45 11.14
C MET A 1 -18.63 9.93 11.12
N ARG A 2 -17.49 10.30 10.52
CA ARG A 2 -16.84 11.65 10.57
C ARG A 2 -17.78 12.80 10.16
N ARG A 3 -18.59 12.61 9.12
CA ARG A 3 -19.61 13.58 8.71
C ARG A 3 -20.53 14.00 9.87
N LYS A 4 -21.00 13.03 10.68
CA LYS A 4 -21.88 13.29 11.83
C LYS A 4 -21.16 14.06 12.94
N SER A 5 -19.89 13.78 13.21
CA SER A 5 -19.11 14.56 14.20
C SER A 5 -18.85 15.99 13.75
N MET A 6 -18.94 16.27 12.44
CA MET A 6 -18.85 17.62 11.87
C MET A 6 -20.23 18.30 11.72
N GLY A 7 -21.32 17.66 12.15
CA GLY A 7 -22.68 18.19 12.00
C GLY A 7 -23.18 18.27 10.55
N LEU A 8 -22.47 17.66 9.60
CA LEU A 8 -22.84 17.68 8.18
C LEU A 8 -23.96 16.68 7.91
N SER A 9 -24.93 17.04 7.06
CA SER A 9 -25.95 16.13 6.53
C SER A 9 -25.44 15.36 5.32
N GLN A 10 -26.09 14.24 4.96
CA GLN A 10 -25.73 13.49 3.74
C GLN A 10 -25.89 14.38 2.50
N THR A 11 -26.94 15.18 2.42
CA THR A 11 -27.15 16.11 1.30
C THR A 11 -25.99 17.09 1.18
N GLN A 12 -25.56 17.70 2.29
CA GLN A 12 -24.43 18.64 2.29
C GLN A 12 -23.12 18.00 1.80
N LEU A 13 -22.82 16.78 2.23
CA LEU A 13 -21.63 16.07 1.74
C LEU A 13 -21.78 15.67 0.26
N ALA A 14 -22.96 15.24 -0.16
CA ALA A 14 -23.24 14.84 -1.53
C ALA A 14 -23.09 16.03 -2.50
N ASP A 15 -23.62 17.19 -2.13
CA ASP A 15 -23.51 18.44 -2.88
C ASP A 15 -22.06 18.88 -3.01
N SER A 16 -21.26 18.78 -1.93
CA SER A 16 -19.84 19.16 -1.94
C SER A 16 -19.00 18.37 -2.95
N VAL A 17 -19.44 17.16 -3.32
CA VAL A 17 -18.77 16.32 -4.31
C VAL A 17 -19.61 16.10 -5.56
N GLY A 18 -20.69 16.86 -5.76
CA GLY A 18 -21.54 16.80 -6.95
C GLY A 18 -22.10 15.41 -7.23
N ILE A 19 -22.70 14.76 -6.23
CA ILE A 19 -23.46 13.51 -6.36
C ILE A 19 -24.83 13.66 -5.69
N THR A 20 -25.76 12.75 -5.97
CA THR A 20 -27.07 12.76 -5.31
C THR A 20 -26.99 12.22 -3.88
N PHE A 21 -27.92 12.64 -3.02
CA PHE A 21 -28.11 12.09 -1.67
C PHE A 21 -28.16 10.55 -1.67
N GLN A 22 -28.92 9.98 -2.61
CA GLN A 22 -29.06 8.52 -2.73
C GLN A 22 -27.73 7.85 -3.09
N GLN A 23 -26.90 8.48 -3.93
CA GLN A 23 -25.59 7.96 -4.28
C GLN A 23 -24.64 7.99 -3.08
N LEU A 24 -24.63 9.09 -2.31
CA LEU A 24 -23.86 9.15 -1.08
C LEU A 24 -24.32 8.10 -0.06
N GLN A 25 -25.63 7.87 0.06
CA GLN A 25 -26.16 6.82 0.93
C GLN A 25 -25.64 5.43 0.50
N LYS A 26 -25.53 5.15 -0.80
CA LYS A 26 -24.94 3.90 -1.31
C LYS A 26 -23.45 3.80 -1.01
N TYR A 27 -22.72 4.92 -1.05
CA TYR A 27 -21.31 4.98 -0.64
C TYR A 27 -21.14 4.70 0.86
N GLU A 28 -21.90 5.36 1.72
CA GLU A 28 -21.84 5.13 3.17
C GLU A 28 -22.25 3.71 3.56
N ARG A 29 -23.06 3.02 2.74
CA ARG A 29 -23.45 1.61 2.92
C ARG A 29 -22.50 0.62 2.23
N GLY A 30 -21.51 1.10 1.48
CA GLY A 30 -20.57 0.24 0.74
C GLY A 30 -21.20 -0.55 -0.41
N THR A 31 -22.43 -0.23 -0.83
CA THR A 31 -23.10 -0.97 -1.92
C THR A 31 -22.66 -0.50 -3.31
N ASN A 32 -22.03 0.67 -3.40
CA ASN A 32 -21.44 1.21 -4.63
C ASN A 32 -19.97 1.56 -4.42
N ARG A 33 -19.14 1.32 -5.46
CA ARG A 33 -17.75 1.79 -5.50
C ARG A 33 -17.70 3.31 -5.66
N VAL A 34 -16.73 3.92 -5.00
CA VAL A 34 -16.44 5.36 -5.07
C VAL A 34 -15.31 5.58 -6.07
N SER A 35 -15.44 6.53 -7.00
CA SER A 35 -14.32 6.90 -7.87
C SER A 35 -13.27 7.70 -7.09
N ALA A 36 -12.00 7.61 -7.49
CA ALA A 36 -10.90 8.29 -6.80
C ALA A 36 -11.12 9.81 -6.68
N SER A 37 -11.66 10.45 -7.72
CA SER A 37 -11.99 11.89 -7.70
C SER A 37 -13.04 12.23 -6.62
N LYS A 38 -14.09 11.42 -6.49
CA LYS A 38 -15.12 11.65 -5.46
C LYS A 38 -14.58 11.36 -4.06
N LEU A 39 -13.76 10.31 -3.91
CA LEU A 39 -13.11 9.98 -2.64
C LEU A 39 -12.19 11.11 -2.17
N TYR A 40 -11.41 11.69 -3.09
CA TYR A 40 -10.59 12.86 -2.81
C TYR A 40 -11.44 14.07 -2.40
N GLY A 41 -12.51 14.36 -3.14
CA GLY A 41 -13.44 15.44 -2.76
C GLY A 41 -14.03 15.24 -1.36
N MET A 42 -14.41 14.00 -1.02
CA MET A 42 -14.91 13.68 0.32
C MET A 42 -13.83 13.83 1.40
N ALA A 43 -12.57 13.47 1.11
CA ALA A 43 -11.44 13.67 2.04
C ALA A 43 -11.26 15.15 2.40
N VAL A 44 -11.30 16.02 1.38
CA VAL A 44 -11.19 17.48 1.54
C VAL A 44 -12.36 18.01 2.39
N THR A 45 -13.61 17.66 2.03
CA THR A 45 -14.80 18.12 2.79
C THR A 45 -14.79 17.63 4.23
N LEU A 46 -14.31 16.40 4.48
CA LEU A 46 -14.26 15.80 5.82
C LEU A 46 -12.99 16.17 6.61
N GLN A 47 -12.14 17.02 6.04
CA GLN A 47 -10.87 17.46 6.61
C GLN A 47 -10.02 16.27 7.07
N THR A 48 -9.78 15.34 6.16
CA THR A 48 -8.99 14.13 6.40
C THR A 48 -8.09 13.82 5.20
N SER A 49 -7.13 12.91 5.37
CA SER A 49 -6.36 12.36 4.25
C SER A 49 -7.18 11.30 3.52
N VAL A 50 -6.87 11.03 2.24
CA VAL A 50 -7.52 9.92 1.52
C VAL A 50 -7.25 8.58 2.22
N ALA A 51 -6.08 8.42 2.84
CA ALA A 51 -5.69 7.21 3.58
C ALA A 51 -6.63 6.89 4.76
N TRP A 52 -7.27 7.90 5.34
CA TRP A 52 -8.23 7.71 6.44
C TRP A 52 -9.39 6.78 6.09
N PHE A 53 -9.86 6.80 4.83
CA PHE A 53 -10.93 5.89 4.37
C PHE A 53 -10.50 4.42 4.33
N PHE A 54 -9.19 4.16 4.42
CA PHE A 54 -8.60 2.83 4.39
C PHE A 54 -8.05 2.39 5.76
N GLU A 55 -8.19 3.22 6.80
CA GLU A 55 -7.80 2.86 8.16
C GLU A 55 -8.58 1.63 8.64
N GLY A 56 -7.85 0.64 9.15
CA GLY A 56 -8.44 -0.61 9.64
C GLY A 56 -8.84 -1.61 8.55
N MET A 57 -8.64 -1.29 7.26
CA MET A 57 -8.60 -2.35 6.26
C MET A 57 -7.35 -3.20 6.49
N PRO A 58 -7.46 -4.54 6.37
CA PRO A 58 -6.28 -5.38 6.35
C PRO A 58 -5.35 -4.84 5.24
N PRO A 59 -4.02 -4.89 5.43
CA PRO A 59 -3.12 -4.60 4.32
C PRO A 59 -3.58 -5.47 3.15
N GLU A 60 -4.01 -4.82 2.06
CA GLU A 60 -4.19 -5.55 0.80
C GLU A 60 -2.85 -6.23 0.58
N ALA A 61 -2.85 -7.55 0.43
CA ALA A 61 -1.66 -8.26 0.03
C ALA A 61 -1.27 -7.67 -1.32
N ASP A 62 -0.35 -6.71 -1.30
CA ASP A 62 0.08 -5.94 -2.46
C ASP A 62 0.54 -6.94 -3.50
N GLY A 63 -0.32 -7.18 -4.50
CA GLY A 63 -0.04 -8.06 -5.62
C GLY A 63 1.30 -7.64 -6.21
N VAL A 64 2.26 -8.56 -6.20
CA VAL A 64 3.66 -8.39 -6.67
C VAL A 64 4.60 -7.60 -5.74
N GLY A 65 4.11 -6.62 -4.98
CA GLY A 65 4.93 -5.88 -3.99
C GLY A 65 5.25 -6.68 -2.73
N ASP A 66 4.35 -7.58 -2.32
CA ASP A 66 4.44 -8.34 -1.09
C ASP A 66 5.50 -9.45 -1.17
N GLN A 67 5.61 -10.21 -2.26
CA GLN A 67 6.63 -11.28 -2.36
C GLN A 67 8.05 -10.74 -2.33
N ARG A 68 8.35 -9.66 -3.07
CA ARG A 68 9.69 -9.05 -3.04
C ARG A 68 9.96 -8.42 -1.67
N THR A 69 9.00 -7.70 -1.10
CA THR A 69 9.14 -7.09 0.23
C THR A 69 9.31 -8.15 1.32
N GLN A 70 8.56 -9.25 1.27
CA GLN A 70 8.70 -10.38 2.17
C GLN A 70 10.02 -11.12 1.99
N ALA A 71 10.48 -11.30 0.75
CA ALA A 71 11.80 -11.91 0.50
C ALA A 71 12.91 -11.05 1.10
N VAL A 72 12.86 -9.74 0.91
CA VAL A 72 13.80 -8.79 1.54
C VAL A 72 13.68 -8.83 3.07
N ARG A 73 12.46 -8.87 3.64
CA ARG A 73 12.25 -9.00 5.08
C ARG A 73 12.80 -10.32 5.64
N ARG A 74 12.57 -11.45 4.96
CA ARG A 74 13.10 -12.76 5.34
C ARG A 74 14.62 -12.78 5.27
N PHE A 75 15.19 -12.19 4.23
CA PHE A 75 16.64 -12.05 4.09
C PHE A 75 17.23 -11.21 5.22
N LEU A 76 16.69 -10.02 5.49
CA LEU A 76 17.16 -9.15 6.57
C LEU A 76 16.86 -9.68 7.98
N ALA A 77 16.06 -10.74 8.11
CA ALA A 77 15.83 -11.41 9.39
C ALA A 77 16.92 -12.42 9.75
N THR A 78 17.84 -12.76 8.85
CA THR A 78 19.00 -13.61 9.14
C THR A 78 20.23 -12.76 9.45
N GLU A 79 21.13 -13.30 10.27
CA GLU A 79 22.39 -12.61 10.62
C GLU A 79 23.24 -12.36 9.37
N GLU A 80 23.36 -13.36 8.50
CA GLU A 80 24.10 -13.27 7.24
C GLU A 80 23.47 -12.26 6.28
N GLY A 81 22.14 -12.14 6.28
CA GLY A 81 21.43 -11.21 5.41
C GLY A 81 21.65 -9.75 5.83
N VAL A 82 21.72 -9.48 7.14
CA VAL A 82 22.09 -8.16 7.67
C VAL A 82 23.55 -7.84 7.34
N GLU A 83 24.46 -8.79 7.54
CA GLU A 83 25.89 -8.60 7.23
C GLU A 83 26.10 -8.30 5.75
N LEU A 84 25.51 -9.10 4.85
CA LEU A 84 25.55 -8.88 3.41
C LEU A 84 24.92 -7.53 3.02
N ALA A 85 23.79 -7.14 3.62
CA ALA A 85 23.15 -5.86 3.35
C ALA A 85 24.04 -4.66 3.74
N SER A 86 24.91 -4.83 4.73
CA SER A 86 25.88 -3.80 5.14
C SER A 86 27.12 -3.71 4.23
N LEU A 87 27.62 -4.85 3.74
CA LEU A 87 28.87 -4.94 2.97
C LEU A 87 28.67 -4.71 1.46
N VAL A 88 27.65 -5.32 0.86
CA VAL A 88 27.43 -5.31 -0.60
C VAL A 88 27.31 -3.89 -1.20
N PRO A 89 26.64 -2.92 -0.55
CA PRO A 89 26.56 -1.54 -1.05
C PRO A 89 27.89 -0.79 -1.07
N GLN A 90 28.91 -1.26 -0.35
CA GLN A 90 30.24 -0.64 -0.30
C GLN A 90 31.15 -1.15 -1.43
N LEU A 91 30.80 -2.28 -2.06
CA LEU A 91 31.59 -2.88 -3.13
C LEU A 91 31.39 -2.15 -4.47
N PRO A 92 32.36 -2.20 -5.40
CA PRO A 92 32.14 -1.69 -6.76
C PRO A 92 31.14 -2.56 -7.55
N MET A 93 30.56 -1.99 -8.61
CA MET A 93 29.45 -2.61 -9.36
C MET A 93 29.80 -3.98 -9.96
N ALA A 94 31.06 -4.19 -10.37
CA ALA A 94 31.50 -5.47 -10.91
C ALA A 94 31.40 -6.61 -9.88
N GLN A 95 31.85 -6.35 -8.65
CA GLN A 95 31.82 -7.31 -7.55
C GLN A 95 30.38 -7.58 -7.08
N ARG A 96 29.51 -6.57 -7.03
CA ARG A 96 28.07 -6.79 -6.74
C ARG A 96 27.43 -7.74 -7.75
N ARG A 97 27.76 -7.60 -9.04
CA ARG A 97 27.27 -8.49 -10.10
C ARG A 97 27.81 -9.91 -9.97
N GLN A 98 29.08 -10.08 -9.56
CA GLN A 98 29.67 -11.39 -9.32
C GLN A 98 28.99 -12.13 -8.16
N ILE A 99 28.73 -11.43 -7.04
CA ILE A 99 28.00 -11.99 -5.89
C ILE A 99 26.60 -12.47 -6.33
N LEU A 100 25.88 -11.65 -7.10
CA LEU A 100 24.58 -12.03 -7.62
C LEU A 100 24.66 -13.23 -8.59
N ALA A 101 25.69 -13.31 -9.42
CA ALA A 101 25.89 -14.43 -10.34
C ALA A 101 26.15 -15.73 -9.57
N LEU A 102 27.01 -15.69 -8.54
CA LEU A 102 27.29 -16.84 -7.67
C LEU A 102 26.02 -17.32 -6.96
N ALA A 103 25.25 -16.40 -6.37
CA ALA A 103 23.99 -16.73 -5.70
C ALA A 103 22.99 -17.41 -6.65
N LYS A 104 22.93 -16.97 -7.92
CA LYS A 104 22.09 -17.61 -8.95
C LYS A 104 22.57 -19.02 -9.28
N THR A 105 23.85 -19.21 -9.52
CA THR A 105 24.42 -20.54 -9.82
C THR A 105 24.14 -21.52 -8.68
N LEU A 106 24.41 -21.12 -7.44
CA LEU A 106 24.16 -21.97 -6.27
C LEU A 106 22.67 -22.28 -6.06
N SER A 107 21.76 -21.37 -6.43
CA SER A 107 20.33 -21.63 -6.34
C SER A 107 19.82 -22.61 -7.41
N THR A 108 20.48 -22.67 -8.58
CA THR A 108 20.12 -23.59 -9.66
C THR A 108 20.60 -25.01 -9.37
N ASP A 109 21.76 -25.17 -8.73
CA ASP A 109 22.32 -26.48 -8.35
C ASP A 109 21.53 -27.16 -7.20
N MET A 110 20.58 -26.47 -6.56
CA MET A 110 19.74 -27.02 -5.48
C MET A 110 18.42 -27.63 -5.97
N GLU A 111 18.08 -27.48 -7.25
CA GLU A 111 16.81 -27.95 -7.85
C GLU A 111 16.96 -29.25 -8.68
N ASP A 112 18.18 -29.81 -8.79
CA ASP A 112 18.51 -31.12 -9.39
C ASP A 112 18.85 -32.18 -8.33
#